data_AF-A0A5B2ZF34-F1
#
_entry.id   AF-A0A5B2ZF34-F1
#
_cell.length_a   1.000
_cell.length_b   1.000
_cell.length_c   1.000
_cell.angle_alpha   90.00
_cell.angle_beta   90.00
_cell.angle_gamma   90.00
#
_symmetry.space_group_name_H-M   'P 1'
#
loop_
_entity.id
_entity.type
_entity.pdbx_description
1 polymer ?
#
loop_
_entity_poly.entity_id
_entity_poly.type
_entity_poly.pdbx_seq_one_letter_code
_entity_poly.pdbx_strand_id
1 'polypeptide(L)'
;MSPRPSTWILALLLPAALFGFAFVAAPHSCEWGLSSYAWLGITTLAVELALPLVTEANRPLSRRLLLSAGSGGLTAGAWLGGLVAADFQLLCRLF
;
A
#
# COMPACT_ATOMS: atom_id res chain seq x y z
N MET A 1 -14.25 12.77 -18.85
CA MET A 1 -14.67 12.77 -17.43
C MET A 1 -13.51 12.34 -16.54
N SER A 2 -13.03 13.28 -15.72
CA SER A 2 -11.91 13.11 -14.78
C SER A 2 -12.36 12.26 -13.58
N PRO A 3 -11.52 11.38 -13.01
CA PRO A 3 -11.84 10.68 -11.76
C PRO A 3 -12.03 11.68 -10.61
N ARG A 4 -12.71 11.27 -9.53
CA ARG A 4 -12.87 12.15 -8.37
C ARG A 4 -11.49 12.48 -7.77
N PRO A 5 -11.19 13.76 -7.45
CA PRO A 5 -9.87 14.15 -6.96
C PRO A 5 -9.50 13.46 -5.64
N SER A 6 -10.49 13.16 -4.79
CA SER A 6 -10.30 12.43 -3.53
C SER A 6 -9.73 11.02 -3.73
N THR A 7 -10.13 10.32 -4.80
CA THR A 7 -9.68 8.95 -5.07
C THR A 7 -8.19 8.92 -5.41
N TRP A 8 -7.70 9.91 -6.16
CA TRP A 8 -6.27 10.02 -6.48
C TRP A 8 -5.42 10.49 -5.32
N ILE A 9 -5.95 11.39 -4.49
CA ILE A 9 -5.25 11.83 -3.27
C ILE A 9 -5.02 10.61 -2.38
N LEU A 10 -6.05 9.79 -2.16
CA LEU A 10 -5.92 8.54 -1.40
C LEU A 10 -4.94 7.57 -2.07
N ALA A 11 -5.07 7.37 -3.40
CA ALA A 11 -4.20 6.48 -4.19
C ALA A 11 -2.71 6.81 -4.15
N LEU A 12 -2.34 8.03 -3.74
CA LEU A 12 -0.96 8.47 -3.59
C LEU A 12 -0.54 8.56 -2.12
N LEU A 13 -1.44 9.06 -1.28
CA LEU A 13 -1.18 9.34 0.12
C LEU A 13 -1.00 8.06 0.93
N LEU A 14 -1.84 7.04 0.70
CA LEU A 14 -1.79 5.75 1.39
C LEU A 14 -0.46 5.02 1.12
N PRO A 15 -0.04 4.80 -0.14
CA PRO A 15 1.27 4.20 -0.43
C PRO A 15 2.44 5.00 0.13
N ALA A 16 2.39 6.34 0.05
CA ALA A 16 3.44 7.19 0.60
C ALA A 16 3.52 7.09 2.14
N ALA A 17 2.38 7.08 2.83
CA ALA A 17 2.32 6.90 4.27
C ALA A 17 2.79 5.50 4.69
N LEU A 18 2.41 4.45 3.94
CA LEU A 18 2.88 3.09 4.15
C LEU A 18 4.41 3.01 3.99
N PHE A 19 4.96 3.59 2.93
CA PHE A 19 6.41 3.66 2.70
C PHE A 19 7.14 4.40 3.83
N GLY A 20 6.60 5.55 4.28
CA GLY A 20 7.17 6.28 5.41
C GLY A 20 7.12 5.48 6.72
N PHE A 21 6.02 4.77 6.96
CA PHE A 21 5.85 3.91 8.12
C PHE A 21 6.86 2.75 8.16
N ALA A 22 7.36 2.30 7.00
CA ALA A 22 8.41 1.30 6.92
C ALA A 22 9.64 1.68 7.77
N PHE A 23 10.07 2.95 7.73
CA PHE A 23 11.23 3.42 8.49
C PHE A 23 10.96 3.50 10.01
N VAL A 24 9.71 3.68 10.41
CA VAL A 24 9.30 3.66 11.83
C VAL A 24 9.24 2.23 12.34
N ALA A 25 8.76 1.30 11.52
CA ALA A 25 8.62 -0.11 11.87
C ALA A 25 9.93 -0.90 11.77
N ALA A 26 10.87 -0.48 10.91
CA ALA A 26 12.18 -1.14 10.73
C ALA A 26 12.99 -1.36 12.03
N PRO A 27 13.19 -0.38 12.93
CA PRO A 27 13.91 -0.63 14.19
C PRO A 27 13.19 -1.63 15.12
N HIS A 28 11.89 -1.83 14.92
CA HIS A 28 11.08 -2.76 15.69
C HIS A 28 10.74 -4.04 14.92
N SER A 29 11.47 -4.35 13.83
CA SER A 29 11.21 -5.48 12.93
C SER A 29 10.93 -6.79 13.67
N CYS A 30 11.65 -7.02 14.77
CA CYS A 30 11.65 -8.28 15.53
C CYS A 30 10.58 -8.44 16.59
N GLU A 31 9.88 -7.36 16.93
CA GLU A 31 8.82 -7.40 17.93
C GLU A 31 7.48 -7.32 17.21
N TRP A 32 7.14 -6.13 16.73
CA TRP A 32 5.87 -5.83 16.11
C TRP A 32 6.02 -5.24 14.72
N GLY A 33 7.18 -4.63 14.41
CA GLY A 33 7.41 -3.87 13.19
C GLY A 33 7.11 -4.65 11.92
N LEU A 34 7.67 -5.85 11.75
CA LEU A 34 7.45 -6.66 10.56
C LEU A 34 5.98 -7.11 10.43
N SER A 35 5.38 -7.57 11.53
CA SER A 35 4.00 -8.04 11.54
C SER A 35 3.02 -6.90 11.25
N SER A 36 3.17 -5.77 11.94
CA SER A 36 2.34 -4.58 11.75
C SER A 36 2.50 -4.01 10.35
N TYR A 37 3.73 -3.92 9.83
CA TYR A 37 3.97 -3.43 8.47
C TYR A 37 3.39 -4.37 7.41
N ALA A 38 3.48 -5.68 7.61
CA ALA A 38 2.89 -6.66 6.71
C ALA A 38 1.35 -6.55 6.69
N TRP A 39 0.71 -6.51 7.85
CA TRP A 39 -0.74 -6.35 7.95
C TRP A 39 -1.23 -5.01 7.43
N LEU A 40 -0.50 -3.92 7.69
CA LEU A 40 -0.80 -2.61 7.13
C LEU A 40 -0.68 -2.62 5.60
N GLY A 41 0.34 -3.27 5.03
CA GLY A 41 0.46 -3.40 3.58
C GLY A 41 -0.72 -4.17 2.97
N ILE A 42 -1.10 -5.31 3.55
CA ILE A 42 -2.25 -6.11 3.08
C ILE A 42 -3.55 -5.32 3.14
N THR A 43 -3.82 -4.66 4.27
CA THR A 43 -5.05 -3.89 4.46
C THR A 43 -5.10 -2.67 3.54
N THR A 44 -3.97 -1.96 3.38
CA THR A 44 -3.86 -0.82 2.47
C THR A 44 -4.09 -1.24 1.02
N LEU A 45 -3.46 -2.34 0.59
CA LEU A 45 -3.64 -2.92 -0.75
C LEU A 45 -5.10 -3.29 -1.01
N ALA A 46 -5.75 -3.97 -0.06
CA ALA A 46 -7.15 -4.36 -0.17
C ALA A 46 -8.08 -3.13 -0.30
N VAL A 47 -7.83 -2.10 0.51
CA VAL A 47 -8.57 -0.82 0.44
C VAL A 47 -8.37 -0.17 -0.93
N GLU A 48 -7.14 -0.07 -1.43
CA GLU A 48 -6.86 0.56 -2.72
C GLU A 48 -7.43 -0.19 -3.93
N LEU A 49 -7.49 -1.53 -3.86
CA LEU A 49 -8.14 -2.35 -4.88
C LEU A 49 -9.66 -2.17 -4.86
N ALA A 50 -10.26 -2.05 -3.68
CA ALA A 50 -11.70 -1.84 -3.52
C ALA A 50 -12.14 -0.40 -3.87
N LEU A 51 -11.27 0.59 -3.63
CA LEU A 51 -11.60 2.01 -3.74
C LEU A 51 -12.18 2.41 -5.13
N PRO A 52 -11.54 2.10 -6.28
CA PRO A 52 -12.10 2.42 -7.59
C PRO A 52 -13.31 1.54 -7.97
N LEU A 53 -13.48 0.37 -7.36
CA LEU A 53 -14.68 -0.45 -7.57
C LEU A 53 -15.93 0.20 -6.95
N VAL A 54 -15.77 0.84 -5.78
CA VAL A 54 -16.86 1.50 -5.04
C VAL A 54 -17.07 2.95 -5.52
N THR A 55 -15.99 3.72 -5.71
CA THR A 55 -16.09 5.17 -6.00
C THR A 55 -16.38 5.48 -7.47
N GLU A 56 -15.98 4.61 -8.40
CA GLU A 56 -16.19 4.78 -9.84
C GLU A 56 -17.30 3.82 -10.35
N ALA A 57 -18.31 3.56 -9.51
CA ALA A 57 -19.40 2.61 -9.77
C ALA A 57 -20.28 2.92 -11.00
N ASN A 58 -20.15 4.11 -11.59
CA ASN A 58 -20.84 4.49 -12.84
C ASN A 58 -19.97 4.32 -14.10
N ARG A 59 -18.73 3.85 -13.97
CA ARG A 59 -17.78 3.71 -15.09
C ARG A 59 -17.71 2.28 -15.64
N PRO A 60 -17.28 2.09 -16.90
CA PRO A 60 -17.10 0.75 -17.46
C PRO A 60 -16.13 -0.08 -16.61
N LEU A 61 -16.43 -1.37 -16.47
CA LEU A 61 -15.68 -2.32 -15.65
C LEU A 61 -14.18 -2.32 -15.98
N SER A 62 -13.83 -2.26 -17.27
CA SER A 62 -12.44 -2.20 -17.75
C SER A 62 -11.66 -1.04 -17.16
N ARG A 63 -12.27 0.15 -17.05
CA ARG A 63 -11.63 1.33 -16.50
C ARG A 63 -11.47 1.23 -14.98
N ARG A 64 -12.40 0.58 -14.29
CA ARG A 64 -12.27 0.31 -12.85
C ARG A 64 -11.14 -0.68 -12.57
N LEU A 65 -11.06 -1.75 -13.36
CA LEU A 65 -9.99 -2.72 -13.25
C LEU A 65 -8.63 -2.07 -13.50
N LEU A 66 -8.51 -1.24 -14.54
CA LEU A 66 -7.28 -0.52 -14.82
C LEU A 66 -6.87 0.42 -13.68
N LEU A 67 -7.84 1.15 -13.10
CA LEU A 67 -7.58 2.02 -11.96
C LEU A 67 -7.19 1.21 -10.70
N SER A 68 -7.89 0.11 -10.42
CA SER A 68 -7.56 -0.78 -9.29
C SER A 68 -6.20 -1.43 -9.43
N ALA A 69 -5.85 -1.87 -10.64
CA ALA A 69 -4.55 -2.46 -10.92
C ALA A 69 -3.44 -1.41 -10.80
N GLY A 70 -3.69 -0.18 -11.25
CA GLY A 70 -2.76 0.93 -11.13
C GLY A 70 -2.49 1.33 -9.68
N SER A 71 -3.54 1.54 -8.88
CA SER A 71 -3.41 1.89 -7.46
C SER A 71 -2.81 0.73 -6.66
N GLY A 72 -3.36 -0.48 -6.82
CA GLY A 72 -2.86 -1.68 -6.17
C GLY A 72 -1.39 -1.97 -6.53
N GLY A 73 -0.99 -1.75 -7.79
CA GLY A 73 0.40 -1.88 -8.23
C GLY A 73 1.33 -0.86 -7.58
N LEU A 74 0.90 0.40 -7.47
CA LEU A 74 1.65 1.45 -6.75
C LEU A 74 1.81 1.09 -5.27
N THR A 75 0.74 0.67 -4.61
CA THR A 75 0.77 0.25 -3.20
C THR A 75 1.64 -0.98 -2.98
N ALA A 76 1.54 -2.00 -3.84
CA ALA A 76 2.42 -3.16 -3.77
C ALA A 76 3.90 -2.76 -3.97
N GLY A 77 4.18 -1.89 -4.93
CA GLY A 77 5.52 -1.37 -5.18
C GLY A 77 6.07 -0.58 -4.00
N ALA A 78 5.28 0.32 -3.40
CA ALA A 78 5.66 1.07 -2.21
C ALA A 78 5.86 0.15 -1.00
N TRP A 79 5.00 -0.84 -0.81
CA TRP A 79 5.09 -1.79 0.29
C TRP A 79 6.37 -2.63 0.22
N LEU A 80 6.63 -3.26 -0.93
CA LEU A 80 7.86 -4.04 -1.17
C LEU A 80 9.10 -3.14 -1.18
N GLY A 81 9.00 -1.97 -1.80
CA GLY A 81 10.06 -0.98 -1.82
C GLY A 81 10.44 -0.52 -0.40
N GLY A 82 9.46 -0.32 0.48
CA GLY A 82 9.70 0.05 1.87
C GLY A 82 10.37 -1.07 2.68
N LEU A 83 10.04 -2.34 2.43
CA LEU A 83 10.74 -3.48 3.05
C LEU A 83 12.24 -3.45 2.74
N VAL A 84 12.57 -3.22 1.46
CA VAL A 84 13.97 -3.18 1.00
C VAL A 84 14.66 -1.90 1.43
N ALA A 85 14.01 -0.75 1.26
CA ALA A 85 14.61 0.57 1.52
C ALA A 85 14.85 0.83 3.02
N ALA A 86 13.99 0.29 3.89
CA ALA A 86 14.14 0.44 5.33
C ALA A 86 14.99 -0.67 5.98
N ASP A 87 15.64 -1.53 5.17
CA ASP A 87 16.50 -2.63 5.62
C ASP A 87 15.80 -3.50 6.68
N PHE A 88 14.59 -3.97 6.37
CA PHE A 88 13.84 -4.81 7.32
C PHE A 88 14.61 -6.09 7.63
N GLN A 89 14.89 -6.29 8.92
CA GLN A 89 15.49 -7.51 9.40
C GLN A 89 14.45 -8.63 9.44
N LEU A 90 14.43 -9.45 8.38
CA LEU A 90 13.54 -10.62 8.29
C LEU A 90 13.98 -11.78 9.20
N LEU A 91 15.25 -11.79 9.60
CA LEU A 91 15.85 -12.80 10.47
C LEU A 91 16.18 -12.17 11.83
N CYS A 92 15.21 -12.19 12.74
CA CYS A 92 15.37 -11.67 14.09
C CYS A 92 16.18 -12.55 15.05
N ARG A 93 17.02 -13.43 14.49
CA ARG A 93 17.86 -14.35 15.23
C ARG A 93 18.93 -14.95 14.33
N LEU A 94 19.99 -14.18 14.08
CA LEU A 94 21.29 -14.78 13.80
C LEU A 94 22.30 -13.95 14.61
N PHE A 95 22.71 -14.54 15.75
CA PHE A 95 23.67 -14.09 16.77
C PHE A 95 23.12 -13.19 17.89
#